data_AF-A0AAV2RBU9-F1
#
_entry.id   AF-A0AAV2RBU9-F1
#
_cell.length_a   1.000
_cell.length_b   1.000
_cell.length_c   1.000
_cell.angle_alpha   90.00
_cell.angle_beta   90.00
_cell.angle_gamma   90.00
#
_symmetry.space_group_name_H-M   'P 1'
#
loop_
_entity.id
_entity.type
_entity.pdbx_description
1 polymer ?
#
loop_
_entity_poly.entity_id
_entity_poly.type
_entity_poly.pdbx_seq_one_letter_code
_entity_poly.pdbx_strand_id
1 'polypeptide(L)'
;FVTFLFSENSNWDDARTYCGRYGLDLLQPKNSVAVAKYLVDNGRGNLHYLIGARGNGNHQVWLSCKVLTKDDPWNNDAYNQEVENNKCMYLRATQTLVDIGKVLETWPNSYTQSGVFLCG
;
A
#
# COMPACT_ATOMS: atom_id res chain seq x y z
N PHE A 1 -12.42 7.34 -8.65
CA PHE A 1 -11.37 8.31 -9.09
C PHE A 1 -10.20 8.09 -8.16
N VAL A 2 -8.99 7.80 -8.65
CA VAL A 2 -7.80 7.63 -7.79
C VAL A 2 -7.05 8.95 -7.80
N THR A 3 -6.82 9.53 -6.63
CA THR A 3 -6.09 10.81 -6.49
C THR A 3 -4.70 10.51 -5.96
N PHE A 4 -3.68 10.99 -6.68
CA PHE A 4 -2.27 10.80 -6.35
C PHE A 4 -1.73 12.00 -5.58
N LEU A 5 -1.23 11.76 -4.38
CA LEU A 5 -0.82 12.85 -3.49
C LEU A 5 0.56 12.53 -2.93
N PHE A 6 1.47 13.49 -3.12
CA PHE A 6 2.83 13.42 -2.63
C PHE A 6 2.90 14.14 -1.28
N SER A 7 3.50 13.50 -0.28
CA SER A 7 3.97 14.16 0.91
C SER A 7 5.26 13.51 1.34
N GLU A 8 6.30 14.30 1.57
CA GLU A 8 7.65 13.79 1.80
C GLU A 8 7.81 13.10 3.17
N ASN A 9 6.80 13.17 4.06
CA ASN A 9 6.90 12.64 5.43
C ASN A 9 5.55 12.19 6.01
N SER A 10 4.66 11.60 5.20
CA SER A 10 3.39 11.09 5.73
C SER A 10 3.54 9.68 6.26
N ASN A 11 3.45 9.52 7.57
CA ASN A 11 3.10 8.21 8.15
C ASN A 11 1.66 7.84 7.75
N TRP A 12 1.23 6.63 8.08
CA TRP A 12 -0.06 6.13 7.60
C TRP A 12 -1.26 6.93 8.10
N ASP A 13 -1.20 7.42 9.33
CA ASP A 13 -2.27 8.21 9.94
C ASP A 13 -2.38 9.60 9.29
N ASP A 14 -1.24 10.22 8.95
CA ASP A 14 -1.19 11.50 8.25
C ASP A 14 -1.71 11.37 6.81
N ALA A 15 -1.31 10.32 6.10
CA ALA A 15 -1.76 10.06 4.73
C ALA A 15 -3.28 9.82 4.68
N ARG A 16 -3.81 9.05 5.63
CA ARG A 16 -5.25 8.83 5.79
C ARG A 16 -6.00 10.12 6.12
N THR A 17 -5.48 10.91 7.06
CA THR A 17 -6.04 12.21 7.41
C THR A 17 -6.06 13.14 6.19
N TYR A 18 -5.01 13.10 5.38
CA TYR A 18 -4.94 13.87 4.14
C TYR A 18 -6.03 13.45 3.15
N CYS A 19 -6.18 12.15 2.86
CA CYS A 19 -7.27 11.65 2.00
C CYS A 19 -8.65 12.11 2.51
N GLY A 20 -8.85 12.08 3.84
CA GLY A 20 -10.09 12.51 4.49
C GLY A 20 -10.46 13.97 4.26
N ARG A 21 -9.47 14.87 4.07
CA ARG A 21 -9.73 16.29 3.73
C ARG A 21 -10.45 16.47 2.38
N TYR A 22 -10.38 15.46 1.52
CA TYR A 22 -11.04 15.44 0.21
C TYR A 22 -12.23 14.48 0.16
N GLY A 23 -12.70 13.96 1.31
CA GLY A 23 -13.80 13.00 1.38
C GLY A 23 -13.42 11.60 0.85
N LEU A 24 -12.13 11.27 0.82
CA LEU A 24 -11.60 9.96 0.41
C LEU A 24 -10.98 9.24 1.61
N ASP A 25 -10.57 7.99 1.43
CA ASP A 25 -9.68 7.28 2.35
C ASP A 25 -8.46 6.75 1.58
N LEU A 26 -7.51 6.12 2.27
CA LEU A 26 -6.42 5.41 1.60
C LEU A 26 -6.97 4.29 0.72
N LEU A 27 -6.42 4.17 -0.48
CA LEU A 27 -6.90 3.26 -1.51
C LEU A 27 -6.85 1.81 -1.02
N GLN A 28 -7.95 1.09 -1.22
CA GLN A 28 -8.05 -0.35 -1.03
C GLN A 28 -8.25 -1.02 -2.39
N PRO A 29 -7.17 -1.35 -3.12
CA PRO A 29 -7.30 -1.85 -4.48
C PRO A 29 -7.99 -3.23 -4.50
N LYS A 30 -9.03 -3.37 -5.33
CA LYS A 30 -9.62 -4.69 -5.62
C LYS A 30 -8.63 -5.62 -6.34
N ASN A 31 -7.69 -5.04 -7.06
CA ASN A 31 -6.60 -5.73 -7.74
C ASN A 31 -5.34 -4.87 -7.66
N SER A 32 -4.45 -5.18 -6.71
CA SER A 32 -3.21 -4.43 -6.48
C SER A 32 -2.26 -4.50 -7.69
N VAL A 33 -2.21 -5.64 -8.38
CA VAL A 33 -1.34 -5.81 -9.57
C VAL A 33 -1.79 -4.90 -10.71
N ALA A 34 -3.10 -4.77 -10.94
CA ALA A 34 -3.63 -3.87 -11.96
C ALA A 34 -3.32 -2.40 -11.65
N VAL A 35 -3.41 -1.99 -10.38
CA VAL A 35 -3.04 -0.64 -9.96
C VAL A 35 -1.53 -0.40 -10.11
N ALA A 36 -0.70 -1.35 -9.71
CA ALA A 36 0.75 -1.28 -9.89
C ALA A 36 1.14 -1.19 -11.37
N LYS A 37 0.51 -1.99 -12.24
CA LYS A 37 0.70 -1.92 -13.69
C LYS A 37 0.36 -0.54 -14.23
N TYR A 38 -0.80 0.01 -13.86
CA TYR A 38 -1.20 1.35 -14.27
C TYR A 38 -0.16 2.41 -13.87
N LEU A 39 0.38 2.32 -12.65
CA LEU A 39 1.43 3.24 -12.17
C LEU A 39 2.71 3.14 -13.01
N VAL A 40 3.18 1.92 -13.28
CA VAL A 40 4.35 1.69 -14.13
C VAL A 40 4.14 2.25 -15.54
N ASP A 41 3.02 1.91 -16.18
CA ASP A 41 2.70 2.32 -17.55
C ASP A 41 2.58 3.86 -17.72
N ASN A 42 2.32 4.59 -16.63
CA ASN A 42 2.16 6.05 -16.61
C ASN A 42 3.39 6.79 -16.05
N GLY A 43 4.57 6.16 -16.05
CA GLY A 43 5.82 6.79 -15.62
C GLY A 43 5.92 7.03 -14.11
N ARG A 44 5.09 6.34 -13.32
CA ARG A 44 5.05 6.41 -11.85
C ARG A 44 5.55 5.10 -11.22
N GLY A 45 6.37 4.36 -11.95
CA GLY A 45 7.03 3.15 -11.46
C GLY A 45 8.17 3.46 -10.48
N ASN A 46 8.74 2.41 -9.90
CA ASN A 46 9.87 2.42 -8.96
C ASN A 46 9.61 3.23 -7.67
N LEU A 47 8.34 3.36 -7.28
CA LEU A 47 7.90 4.02 -6.07
C LEU A 47 7.14 3.06 -5.15
N HIS A 48 7.12 3.42 -3.88
CA HIS A 48 6.39 2.75 -2.81
C HIS A 48 5.16 3.60 -2.49
N TYR A 49 3.98 3.00 -2.66
CA TYR A 49 2.72 3.67 -2.45
C TYR A 49 2.05 3.16 -1.19
N LEU A 50 1.92 4.01 -0.17
CA LEU A 50 1.13 3.68 0.99
C LEU A 50 -0.34 3.49 0.60
N ILE A 51 -0.94 2.40 1.06
CA ILE A 51 -2.34 2.05 0.78
C ILE A 51 -3.12 1.71 2.06
N GLY A 52 -4.43 1.53 1.92
CA GLY A 52 -5.38 1.39 3.02
C GLY A 52 -5.38 0.04 3.73
N ALA A 53 -4.20 -0.51 4.02
CA ALA A 53 -4.03 -1.66 4.89
C ALA A 53 -2.95 -1.44 5.95
N ARG A 54 -3.17 -2.03 7.14
CA ARG A 54 -2.27 -1.94 8.29
C ARG A 54 -2.39 -3.20 9.15
N GLY A 55 -1.31 -3.57 9.82
CA GLY A 55 -1.25 -4.69 10.74
C GLY A 55 -2.01 -4.42 12.03
N ASN A 56 -2.86 -5.36 12.44
CA ASN A 56 -3.62 -5.29 13.69
C ASN A 56 -3.00 -6.13 14.84
N GLY A 57 -1.78 -6.63 14.66
CA GLY A 57 -1.07 -7.49 15.60
C GLY A 57 -1.22 -9.00 15.32
N ASN A 58 -2.23 -9.40 14.54
CA ASN A 58 -2.43 -10.79 14.12
C ASN A 58 -2.43 -10.95 12.59
N HIS A 59 -2.93 -9.93 11.89
CA HIS A 59 -3.11 -9.93 10.44
C HIS A 59 -2.86 -8.54 9.85
N GLN A 60 -2.50 -8.51 8.57
CA GLN A 60 -2.65 -7.32 7.75
C GLN A 60 -4.11 -7.19 7.32
N VAL A 61 -4.72 -6.03 7.59
CA VAL A 61 -6.15 -5.80 7.34
C VAL A 61 -6.37 -4.55 6.52
N TRP A 62 -7.26 -4.64 5.54
CA TRP A 62 -7.79 -3.50 4.83
C TRP A 62 -8.67 -2.64 5.76
N LEU A 63 -8.84 -1.36 5.44
CA LEU A 63 -9.75 -0.46 6.17
C LEU A 63 -11.21 -0.95 6.20
N SER A 64 -11.61 -1.77 5.22
CA SER A 64 -12.89 -2.49 5.18
C SER A 64 -12.98 -3.67 6.15
N CYS A 65 -11.97 -3.86 6.99
CA CYS A 65 -11.80 -5.00 7.91
C CYS A 65 -11.56 -6.35 7.21
N LYS A 66 -11.40 -6.39 5.89
CA LYS A 66 -11.01 -7.61 5.19
C LYS A 66 -9.54 -7.94 5.49
N VAL A 67 -9.30 -9.18 5.92
CA VAL A 67 -7.95 -9.71 6.16
C VAL A 67 -7.26 -9.99 4.82
N LEU A 68 -6.00 -9.57 4.70
CA LEU A 68 -5.11 -10.06 3.64
C LEU A 68 -4.63 -11.48 3.98
N THR A 69 -4.60 -12.32 2.95
CA THR A 69 -4.31 -13.74 2.98
C THR A 69 -3.04 -14.04 2.19
N LYS A 70 -2.57 -15.29 2.24
CA LYS A 70 -1.43 -15.75 1.43
C LYS A 70 -1.68 -15.68 -0.10
N ASP A 71 -2.94 -15.63 -0.52
CA ASP A 71 -3.32 -15.59 -1.93
C ASP A 71 -3.25 -14.15 -2.50
N ASP A 72 -3.06 -13.15 -1.64
CA ASP A 72 -2.81 -11.77 -2.05
C ASP A 72 -1.39 -11.61 -2.64
N PRO A 73 -1.16 -10.57 -3.48
CA PRO A 73 0.07 -10.44 -4.28
C PRO A 73 1.26 -9.91 -3.47
N TRP A 74 1.73 -10.65 -2.46
CA TRP A 74 2.86 -10.28 -1.60
C TRP A 74 4.21 -10.31 -2.32
N ASN A 75 5.03 -9.27 -2.23
CA ASN A 75 6.37 -9.18 -2.83
C ASN A 75 7.42 -10.07 -2.17
N ASN A 76 7.10 -10.58 -0.99
CA ASN A 76 7.86 -11.59 -0.28
C ASN A 76 6.93 -12.74 0.11
N ASP A 77 7.49 -13.93 0.22
CA ASP A 77 6.73 -15.11 0.64
C ASP A 77 6.51 -15.16 2.16
N ALA A 78 6.99 -14.16 2.91
CA ALA A 78 6.99 -14.12 4.36
C ALA A 78 5.72 -13.48 4.94
N TYR A 79 4.54 -13.96 4.52
CA TYR A 79 3.23 -13.57 5.06
C TYR A 79 3.20 -13.47 6.60
N ASN A 80 3.94 -14.34 7.30
CA ASN A 80 3.96 -14.42 8.76
C ASN A 80 4.95 -13.46 9.46
N GLN A 81 5.92 -12.85 8.75
CA GLN A 81 6.90 -11.92 9.35
C GLN A 81 6.43 -10.45 9.29
N GLU A 82 5.24 -10.22 8.74
CA GLU A 82 4.72 -8.93 8.30
C GLU A 82 3.42 -8.51 9.00
N VAL A 83 2.96 -9.31 9.97
CA VAL A 83 1.68 -9.11 10.71
C VAL A 83 1.84 -8.36 12.03
N GLU A 84 3.04 -7.86 12.33
CA GLU A 84 3.30 -7.07 13.53
C GLU A 84 2.41 -5.83 13.57
N ASN A 85 1.96 -5.49 14.79
CA ASN A 85 1.09 -4.35 15.04
C ASN A 85 1.71 -3.07 14.47
N ASN A 86 0.93 -2.27 13.75
CA ASN A 86 1.35 -1.02 13.10
C ASN A 86 2.37 -1.15 11.94
N LYS A 87 2.59 -2.33 11.36
CA LYS A 87 3.21 -2.40 10.03
C LYS A 87 2.21 -1.94 8.97
N CYS A 88 2.61 -0.98 8.14
CA CYS A 88 1.77 -0.37 7.13
C CYS A 88 1.97 -1.07 5.79
N MET A 89 0.90 -1.15 5.00
CA MET A 89 0.93 -1.76 3.69
C MET A 89 1.36 -0.75 2.62
N TYR A 90 2.25 -1.21 1.76
CA TYR A 90 2.71 -0.50 0.57
C TYR A 90 2.44 -1.32 -0.69
N LEU A 91 2.19 -0.60 -1.78
CA LEU A 91 2.16 -1.13 -3.14
C LEU A 91 3.45 -0.68 -3.83
N ARG A 92 4.27 -1.65 -4.25
CA ARG A 92 5.53 -1.43 -4.95
C ARG A 92 5.34 -1.57 -6.45
N ALA A 93 5.32 -0.44 -7.14
CA ALA A 93 5.05 -0.39 -8.57
C ALA A 93 6.35 -0.53 -9.39
N THR A 94 6.95 -1.72 -9.45
CA THR A 94 8.08 -1.98 -10.37
C THR A 94 7.67 -2.95 -11.46
N GLN A 95 8.25 -2.84 -12.65
CA GLN A 95 7.94 -3.74 -13.77
C GLN A 95 8.14 -5.21 -13.36
N THR A 96 9.27 -5.52 -12.72
CA THR A 96 9.58 -6.87 -12.25
C THR A 96 8.52 -7.44 -11.32
N LEU A 97 8.03 -6.67 -10.36
CA LEU A 97 7.02 -7.14 -9.40
C LEU A 97 5.63 -7.26 -10.01
N VAL A 98 5.32 -6.39 -10.98
CA VAL A 98 4.09 -6.50 -11.79
C VAL A 98 4.12 -7.80 -12.60
N ASP A 99 5.24 -8.11 -13.24
CA ASP A 99 5.38 -9.31 -14.11
C ASP A 99 5.19 -10.62 -13.33
N ILE A 100 5.67 -10.68 -12.09
CA ILE A 100 5.51 -11.87 -11.22
C ILE A 100 4.24 -11.82 -10.35
N GLY A 101 3.48 -10.72 -10.38
CA GLY A 101 2.24 -10.55 -9.61
C GLY A 101 2.43 -10.42 -8.09
N LYS A 102 3.54 -9.81 -7.65
CA LYS A 102 3.97 -9.79 -6.23
C LYS A 102 4.32 -8.36 -5.82
N VAL A 103 3.30 -7.51 -5.63
CA VAL A 103 3.42 -6.04 -5.55
C VAL A 103 3.13 -5.44 -4.17
N LEU A 104 2.73 -6.24 -3.19
CA LEU A 104 2.39 -5.78 -1.83
C LEU A 104 3.50 -6.07 -0.85
N GLU A 105 3.76 -5.16 0.08
CA GLU A 105 4.76 -5.36 1.12
C GLU A 105 4.44 -4.53 2.34
N THR A 106 5.07 -4.87 3.47
CA THR A 106 4.91 -4.08 4.69
C THR A 106 6.20 -3.43 5.14
N TRP A 107 6.04 -2.24 5.70
CA TRP A 107 7.11 -1.52 6.38
C TRP A 107 6.61 -0.97 7.71
N PRO A 108 7.51 -0.71 8.69
CA PRO A 108 7.13 -0.02 9.92
C PRO A 108 6.47 1.34 9.63
N ASN A 109 5.52 1.76 10.46
CA ASN A 109 4.89 3.10 10.33
C ASN A 109 5.91 4.26 10.44
N SER A 110 7.06 4.03 11.08
CA SER A 110 8.16 4.99 11.18
C SER A 110 9.08 5.00 9.96
N TYR A 111 8.80 4.18 8.94
CA TYR A 111 9.59 4.15 7.73
C TYR A 111 9.30 5.40 6.90
N THR A 112 10.19 6.39 7.02
CA THR A 112 10.10 7.71 6.38
C THR A 112 10.79 7.76 5.01
N GLN A 113 11.04 6.62 4.34
CA GLN A 113 11.40 6.74 2.93
C GLN A 113 10.23 7.40 2.21
N SER A 114 10.52 8.53 1.57
CA SER A 114 9.63 9.39 0.78
C SER A 114 8.53 8.60 0.06
N GLY A 115 7.45 8.33 0.78
CA GLY A 115 6.39 7.43 0.39
C GLY A 115 5.27 8.23 -0.22
N VAL A 116 4.92 7.94 -1.47
CA VAL A 116 3.71 8.50 -2.06
C VAL A 116 2.53 7.71 -1.50
N PHE A 117 1.33 8.27 -1.47
CA PHE A 117 0.14 7.52 -1.06
C PHE A 117 -0.97 7.65 -2.08
N LEU A 118 -1.86 6.65 -2.08
CA LEU A 118 -2.99 6.59 -2.99
C LEU A 118 -4.27 6.81 -2.19
N CYS A 119 -5.07 7.78 -2.60
CA CYS A 119 -6.43 7.96 -2.09
C CYS A 119 -7.45 7.47 -3.13
N GLY A 120 -8.55 6.87 -2.68
CA GLY A 120 -9.62 6.44 -3.60
C GLY A 120 -10.84 5.85 -2.93
#